data_AF-A0A7J4QSI4-F1
#
_entry.id   AF-A0A7J4QSI4-F1
#
_cell.length_a   1.000
_cell.length_b   1.000
_cell.length_c   1.000
_cell.angle_alpha   90.00
_cell.angle_beta   90.00
_cell.angle_gamma   90.00
#
_symmetry.space_group_name_H-M   'P 1'
#
loop_
_entity.id
_entity.type
_entity.pdbx_description
1 polymer ?
#
loop_
_entity_poly.entity_id
_entity_poly.type
_entity_poly.pdbx_seq_one_letter_code
_entity_poly.pdbx_strand_id
1 'polypeptide(L)'
;MTDIAGLLRRLEKGGIPMTASIREAMLNVEIEDFTDYETEPFYVDRPVPFMETDAGAVKTISAPHMVATLLHHMELNSGDDVVIVGAKGGYIAALIATIVGEHGFVRVLDPSQDAVLHVRQRLTHWPTVEVRELESVDVAPVAFPGDLHRVLVTGQINSLPHWISDRVIEGGFILAPLGPKSSQQLMKMELQDGELMPTDLGPVAFGPVDVRRGEPGPMSADELADMIELTIQTCEDLGLIEDDERHAMQDLVVNLRNLPDDLPPPGEGMIPMEEHPMIQLMWEAAPSFFRLWPMLQTMLHPNLAQPGAEDWDDENESDDGEFKP
;
A
#
# COMPACT_ATOMS: atom_id res chain seq x y z
N MET A 1 -16.04 19.28 3.21
CA MET A 1 -17.10 18.99 4.19
C MET A 1 -16.77 17.62 4.76
N THR A 2 -16.53 17.49 6.07
CA THR A 2 -16.13 16.25 6.73
C THR A 2 -17.35 15.32 6.90
N ASP A 3 -17.80 14.70 5.81
CA ASP A 3 -18.97 13.80 5.79
C ASP A 3 -18.53 12.33 5.60
N ILE A 4 -18.17 11.69 6.71
CA ILE A 4 -17.82 10.26 6.71
C ILE A 4 -18.98 9.38 6.22
N ALA A 5 -20.23 9.71 6.57
CA ALA A 5 -21.40 8.94 6.15
C ALA A 5 -21.65 9.04 4.65
N GLY A 6 -21.40 10.20 4.05
CA GLY A 6 -21.37 10.41 2.61
C GLY A 6 -20.29 9.57 1.93
N LEU A 7 -19.06 9.63 2.43
CA LEU A 7 -17.95 8.82 1.92
C LEU A 7 -18.28 7.33 1.95
N LEU A 8 -18.73 6.78 3.08
CA LEU A 8 -19.04 5.36 3.20
C LEU A 8 -20.16 4.91 2.24
N ARG A 9 -21.15 5.77 1.96
CA ARG A 9 -22.18 5.49 0.94
C ARG A 9 -21.59 5.44 -0.47
N ARG A 10 -20.66 6.35 -0.80
CA ARG A 10 -20.00 6.33 -2.12
C ARG A 10 -19.14 5.08 -2.29
N LEU A 11 -18.38 4.68 -1.27
CA LEU A 11 -17.58 3.46 -1.30
C LEU A 11 -18.43 2.20 -1.53
N GLU A 12 -19.54 2.08 -0.80
CA GLU A 12 -20.48 0.95 -0.95
C GLU A 12 -21.12 0.95 -2.34
N LYS A 13 -21.53 2.12 -2.88
CA LYS A 13 -22.03 2.24 -4.26
C LYS A 13 -20.95 1.86 -5.29
N GLY A 14 -19.69 2.17 -5.01
CA GLY A 14 -18.52 1.79 -5.81
C GLY A 14 -18.12 0.32 -5.69
N GLY A 15 -18.88 -0.50 -4.96
CA GLY A 15 -18.66 -1.94 -4.84
C GLY A 15 -17.66 -2.34 -3.75
N ILE A 16 -17.19 -1.40 -2.93
CA ILE A 16 -16.34 -1.73 -1.77
C ILE A 16 -17.21 -2.43 -0.72
N PRO A 17 -16.85 -3.65 -0.29
CA PRO A 17 -17.63 -4.39 0.69
C PRO A 17 -17.74 -3.64 2.02
N MET A 18 -18.98 -3.48 2.50
CA MET A 18 -19.29 -2.70 3.70
C MET A 18 -20.24 -3.48 4.61
N THR A 19 -19.70 -4.18 5.61
CA THR A 19 -20.54 -4.83 6.63
C THR A 19 -21.07 -3.81 7.63
N ALA A 20 -22.07 -4.19 8.43
CA ALA A 20 -22.59 -3.32 9.48
C ALA A 20 -21.52 -2.96 10.52
N SER A 21 -20.68 -3.92 10.92
CA SER A 21 -19.58 -3.69 11.89
C SER A 21 -18.50 -2.77 11.35
N ILE A 22 -18.12 -2.90 10.07
CA ILE A 22 -17.13 -2.01 9.43
C ILE A 22 -17.69 -0.59 9.36
N ARG A 23 -18.94 -0.44 8.90
CA ARG A 23 -19.60 0.86 8.83
C ARG A 23 -19.67 1.53 10.20
N GLU A 24 -20.13 0.80 11.20
CA GLU A 24 -20.26 1.33 12.56
C GLU A 24 -18.90 1.75 13.13
N ALA A 25 -17.86 0.93 12.96
CA ALA A 25 -16.51 1.28 13.39
C ALA A 25 -15.99 2.55 12.70
N MET A 26 -16.12 2.65 11.36
CA MET A 26 -15.66 3.82 10.61
C MET A 26 -16.46 5.09 10.91
N LEU A 27 -17.72 4.98 11.33
CA LEU A 27 -18.52 6.12 11.79
C LEU A 27 -18.13 6.60 13.20
N ASN A 28 -17.66 5.69 14.06
CA ASN A 28 -17.38 5.98 15.46
C ASN A 28 -15.93 6.36 15.73
N VAL A 29 -15.00 6.03 14.84
CA VAL A 29 -13.56 6.34 14.97
C VAL A 29 -13.20 7.51 14.06
N GLU A 30 -12.88 8.66 14.67
CA GLU A 30 -12.53 9.89 13.97
C GLU A 30 -11.08 9.82 13.45
N ILE A 31 -10.85 10.09 12.17
CA ILE A 31 -9.51 10.02 11.55
C ILE A 31 -8.57 11.10 12.11
N GLU A 32 -9.15 12.22 12.53
CA GLU A 32 -8.50 13.39 13.14
C GLU A 32 -7.74 13.02 14.43
N ASP A 33 -8.15 11.97 15.15
CA ASP A 33 -7.44 11.54 16.36
C ASP A 33 -6.06 10.93 16.04
N PHE A 34 -5.83 10.48 14.79
CA PHE A 34 -4.67 9.69 14.39
C PHE A 34 -3.60 10.48 13.64
N THR A 35 -3.86 11.75 13.33
CA THR A 35 -2.95 12.62 12.58
C THR A 35 -3.09 14.08 12.97
N ASP A 36 -1.99 14.83 12.96
CA ASP A 36 -1.99 16.29 13.13
C ASP A 36 -2.03 17.04 11.78
N TYR A 37 -2.09 16.31 10.66
CA TYR A 37 -2.15 16.86 9.30
C TYR A 37 -3.60 17.06 8.85
N GLU A 38 -3.79 17.79 7.74
CA GLU A 38 -5.10 18.00 7.10
C GLU A 38 -5.77 16.66 6.73
N THR A 39 -7.01 16.46 7.19
CA THR A 39 -7.78 15.22 6.98
C THR A 39 -8.78 15.33 5.84
N GLU A 40 -8.96 16.52 5.25
CA GLU A 40 -9.85 16.75 4.11
C GLU A 40 -9.66 15.74 2.96
N PRO A 41 -8.42 15.35 2.57
CA PRO A 41 -8.21 14.34 1.54
C PRO A 41 -8.83 12.98 1.87
N PHE A 42 -8.91 12.61 3.15
CA PHE A 42 -9.51 11.35 3.58
C PHE A 42 -10.98 11.25 3.16
N TYR A 43 -11.74 12.34 3.29
CA TYR A 43 -13.17 12.38 2.97
C TYR A 43 -13.49 12.28 1.47
N VAL A 44 -12.46 12.38 0.62
CA VAL A 44 -12.53 12.15 -0.84
C VAL A 44 -11.70 10.92 -1.24
N ASP A 45 -11.59 9.95 -0.33
CA ASP A 45 -10.97 8.64 -0.56
C ASP A 45 -9.46 8.68 -0.88
N ARG A 46 -8.71 9.52 -0.16
CA ARG A 46 -7.24 9.61 -0.30
C ARG A 46 -6.50 9.23 0.98
N PRO A 47 -5.26 8.70 0.86
CA PRO A 47 -4.37 8.56 2.00
C PRO A 47 -4.08 9.92 2.62
N VAL A 48 -3.90 9.95 3.93
CA VAL A 48 -3.50 11.17 4.65
C VAL A 48 -2.16 10.93 5.37
N PRO A 49 -1.25 11.92 5.39
CA PRO A 49 -0.05 11.85 6.21
C PRO A 49 -0.41 11.68 7.69
N PHE A 50 0.43 10.98 8.46
CA PHE A 50 0.40 11.03 9.93
C PHE A 50 1.75 11.37 10.55
N MET A 51 2.81 11.27 9.77
CA MET A 51 4.18 11.49 10.22
C MET A 51 5.06 11.81 9.03
N GLU A 52 6.03 12.68 9.27
CA GLU A 52 7.18 12.90 8.39
C GLU A 52 8.43 12.57 9.21
N THR A 53 9.35 11.80 8.63
CA THR A 53 10.62 11.48 9.28
C THR A 53 11.61 12.63 9.15
N ASP A 54 12.66 12.65 9.97
CA ASP A 54 13.74 13.65 9.85
C ASP A 54 14.41 13.70 8.47
N ALA A 55 14.29 12.62 7.69
CA ALA A 55 14.80 12.50 6.32
C ALA A 55 13.79 12.97 5.25
N GLY A 56 12.60 13.46 5.64
CA GLY A 56 11.56 13.95 4.73
C GLY A 56 10.61 12.88 4.19
N ALA A 57 10.68 11.64 4.68
CA ALA A 57 9.77 10.58 4.25
C ALA A 57 8.41 10.71 4.92
N VAL A 58 7.35 10.78 4.12
CA VAL A 58 5.97 10.89 4.62
C VAL A 58 5.35 9.52 4.80
N LYS A 59 4.95 9.20 6.03
CA LYS A 59 4.13 8.02 6.33
C LYS A 59 2.65 8.39 6.30
N THR A 60 1.85 7.54 5.67
CA THR A 60 0.43 7.78 5.45
C THR A 60 -0.45 6.75 6.12
N ILE A 61 -1.64 7.18 6.54
CA ILE A 61 -2.80 6.33 6.79
C ILE A 61 -3.42 6.03 5.43
N SER A 62 -3.75 4.76 5.18
CA SER A 62 -4.30 4.32 3.89
C SER A 62 -5.63 4.99 3.54
N ALA A 63 -5.94 5.05 2.24
CA ALA A 63 -7.22 5.55 1.75
C ALA A 63 -8.41 4.75 2.33
N PRO A 64 -9.57 5.39 2.55
CA PRO A 64 -10.78 4.75 3.05
C PRO A 64 -11.21 3.47 2.33
N HIS A 65 -11.19 3.42 0.99
CA HIS A 65 -11.54 2.20 0.25
C HIS A 65 -10.62 1.04 0.62
N MET A 66 -9.33 1.31 0.80
CA MET A 66 -8.34 0.31 1.17
C MET A 66 -8.53 -0.13 2.61
N VAL A 67 -8.80 0.81 3.52
CA VAL A 67 -9.14 0.48 4.92
C VAL A 67 -10.35 -0.45 4.98
N ALA A 68 -11.44 -0.10 4.29
CA ALA A 68 -12.64 -0.93 4.24
C ALA A 68 -12.38 -2.31 3.59
N THR A 69 -11.59 -2.36 2.51
CA THR A 69 -11.19 -3.61 1.84
C THR A 69 -10.40 -4.52 2.77
N LEU A 70 -9.39 -3.98 3.48
CA LEU A 70 -8.62 -4.73 4.46
C LEU A 70 -9.51 -5.24 5.59
N LEU A 71 -10.37 -4.40 6.16
CA LEU A 71 -11.28 -4.81 7.22
C LEU A 71 -12.25 -5.91 6.78
N HIS A 72 -12.73 -5.85 5.55
CA HIS A 72 -13.59 -6.89 4.98
C HIS A 72 -12.87 -8.23 4.91
N HIS A 73 -11.68 -8.26 4.31
CA HIS A 73 -10.90 -9.50 4.15
C HIS A 73 -10.27 -10.00 5.45
N MET A 74 -10.22 -9.17 6.49
CA MET A 74 -9.85 -9.60 7.84
C MET A 74 -10.92 -10.44 8.53
N GLU A 75 -12.15 -10.51 7.99
CA GLU A 75 -13.22 -11.43 8.43
C GLU A 75 -13.46 -11.44 9.96
N LEU A 76 -13.35 -10.26 10.58
CA LEU A 76 -13.28 -10.07 12.04
C LEU A 76 -14.58 -10.44 12.75
N ASN A 77 -14.43 -11.11 13.89
CA ASN A 77 -15.48 -11.42 14.85
C ASN A 77 -15.15 -10.83 16.24
N SER A 78 -16.17 -10.69 17.07
CA SER A 78 -15.97 -10.28 18.46
C SER A 78 -15.15 -11.33 19.22
N GLY A 79 -14.15 -10.88 19.98
CA GLY A 79 -13.21 -11.75 20.68
C GLY A 79 -11.97 -12.17 19.89
N ASP A 80 -11.84 -11.76 18.62
CA ASP A 80 -10.67 -12.13 17.82
C ASP A 80 -9.38 -11.47 18.31
N ASP A 81 -8.29 -12.23 18.18
CA ASP A 81 -6.92 -11.80 18.43
C ASP A 81 -6.22 -11.47 17.10
N VAL A 82 -5.81 -10.22 16.93
CA VAL A 82 -5.27 -9.70 15.66
C VAL A 82 -3.86 -9.15 15.85
N VAL A 83 -2.97 -9.49 14.94
CA VAL A 83 -1.63 -8.90 14.85
C VAL A 83 -1.56 -8.00 13.62
N ILE A 84 -1.05 -6.79 13.79
CA ILE A 84 -0.84 -5.82 12.73
C ILE A 84 0.66 -5.54 12.63
N VAL A 85 1.22 -5.66 11.43
CA VAL A 85 2.62 -5.35 11.11
C VAL A 85 2.64 -4.12 10.21
N GLY A 86 3.10 -2.99 10.76
CA GLY A 86 2.97 -1.64 10.22
C GLY A 86 1.90 -0.85 10.99
N ALA A 87 2.28 0.27 11.61
CA ALA A 87 1.39 0.98 12.53
C ALA A 87 0.39 1.92 11.83
N LYS A 88 0.75 2.47 10.65
CA LYS A 88 -0.12 3.30 9.78
C LYS A 88 -0.99 4.31 10.54
N GLY A 89 -0.38 5.07 11.45
CA GLY A 89 -1.04 6.09 12.28
C GLY A 89 -1.96 5.55 13.38
N GLY A 90 -2.23 4.24 13.43
CA GLY A 90 -3.06 3.59 14.44
C GLY A 90 -4.55 3.50 14.09
N TYR A 91 -4.99 4.14 13.01
CA TYR A 91 -6.41 4.22 12.64
C TYR A 91 -7.04 2.84 12.41
N ILE A 92 -6.41 1.99 11.58
CA ILE A 92 -6.93 0.63 11.33
C ILE A 92 -6.89 -0.23 12.60
N ALA A 93 -5.92 -0.03 13.50
CA ALA A 93 -5.87 -0.74 14.77
C ALA A 93 -7.04 -0.36 15.68
N ALA A 94 -7.42 0.92 15.73
CA ALA A 94 -8.60 1.39 16.45
C ALA A 94 -9.91 0.84 15.87
N LEU A 95 -10.02 0.77 14.53
CA LEU A 95 -11.18 0.16 13.87
C LEU A 95 -11.29 -1.33 14.21
N ILE A 96 -10.19 -2.08 14.10
CA ILE A 96 -10.17 -3.50 14.45
C ILE A 96 -10.51 -3.70 15.92
N ALA A 97 -9.91 -2.92 16.82
CA ALA A 97 -10.18 -3.00 18.26
C ALA A 97 -11.65 -2.73 18.59
N THR A 98 -12.28 -1.78 17.88
CA THR A 98 -13.71 -1.48 17.98
C THR A 98 -14.58 -2.66 17.52
N ILE A 99 -14.19 -3.35 16.45
CA ILE A 99 -14.94 -4.50 15.90
C ILE A 99 -14.80 -5.75 16.78
N VAL A 100 -13.58 -6.06 17.25
CA VAL A 100 -13.34 -7.26 18.08
C VAL A 100 -13.84 -7.07 19.52
N GLY A 101 -13.92 -5.82 19.99
CA GLY A 101 -14.48 -5.45 21.29
C GLY A 101 -13.59 -5.81 22.48
N GLU A 102 -14.14 -5.68 23.69
CA GLU A 102 -13.40 -5.81 24.96
C GLU A 102 -12.83 -7.21 25.24
N HIS A 103 -13.32 -8.23 24.53
CA HIS A 103 -12.84 -9.61 24.66
C HIS A 103 -11.80 -9.99 23.61
N GLY A 104 -11.57 -9.15 22.60
CA GLY A 104 -10.51 -9.33 21.61
C GLY A 104 -9.26 -8.56 21.99
N PHE A 105 -8.22 -8.70 21.16
CA PHE A 105 -6.95 -8.02 21.39
C PHE A 105 -6.26 -7.69 20.07
N VAL A 106 -5.66 -6.51 19.98
CA VAL A 106 -4.93 -6.05 18.80
C VAL A 106 -3.48 -5.77 19.18
N ARG A 107 -2.53 -6.40 18.49
CA ARG A 107 -1.10 -6.20 18.69
C ARG A 107 -0.52 -5.49 17.48
N VAL A 108 -0.13 -4.23 17.64
CA VAL A 108 0.47 -3.42 16.59
C VAL A 108 1.99 -3.49 16.72
N LEU A 109 2.66 -3.85 15.63
CA LEU A 109 4.10 -4.03 15.53
C LEU A 109 4.64 -3.13 14.43
N ASP A 110 5.67 -2.31 14.69
CA ASP A 110 6.29 -1.47 13.66
C ASP A 110 7.80 -1.32 13.92
N PRO A 111 8.65 -1.37 12.88
CA PRO A 111 10.10 -1.21 13.04
C PRO A 111 10.53 0.24 13.32
N SER A 112 9.67 1.23 13.12
CA SER A 112 9.98 2.63 13.41
C SER A 112 9.55 3.01 14.82
N GLN A 113 10.54 3.30 15.66
CA GLN A 113 10.32 3.77 17.02
C GLN A 113 9.41 5.01 17.07
N ASP A 114 9.60 5.98 16.16
CA ASP A 114 8.77 7.18 16.09
C ASP A 114 7.30 6.82 15.79
N ALA A 115 7.06 5.94 14.81
CA ALA A 115 5.71 5.49 14.49
C ALA A 115 5.05 4.77 15.69
N VAL A 116 5.80 3.94 16.41
CA VAL A 116 5.34 3.29 17.65
C VAL A 116 4.97 4.32 18.72
N LEU A 117 5.80 5.35 18.93
CA LEU A 117 5.54 6.40 19.90
C LEU A 117 4.30 7.22 19.53
N HIS A 118 4.17 7.62 18.26
CA HIS A 118 2.99 8.31 17.73
C HIS A 118 1.73 7.50 18.00
N VAL A 119 1.70 6.24 17.56
CA VAL A 119 0.51 5.39 17.67
C VAL A 119 0.15 5.08 19.13
N ARG A 120 1.14 4.93 20.02
CA ARG A 120 0.88 4.79 21.47
C ARG A 120 0.16 6.01 22.06
N GLN A 121 0.47 7.22 21.58
CA GLN A 121 -0.19 8.43 22.05
C GLN A 121 -1.62 8.53 21.52
N ARG A 122 -1.88 8.05 20.30
CA ARG A 122 -3.21 8.10 19.67
C ARG A 122 -4.16 7.00 20.15
N LEU A 123 -3.63 5.85 20.53
CA LEU A 123 -4.43 4.69 20.95
C LEU A 123 -4.69 4.59 22.46
N THR A 124 -4.52 5.67 23.22
CA THR A 124 -4.69 5.67 24.69
C THR A 124 -6.10 5.30 25.15
N HIS A 125 -7.11 5.45 24.29
CA HIS A 125 -8.50 5.11 24.57
C HIS A 125 -8.89 3.66 24.23
N TRP A 126 -7.97 2.85 23.66
CA TRP A 126 -8.22 1.45 23.32
C TRP A 126 -7.39 0.51 24.22
N PRO A 127 -7.94 0.07 25.38
CA PRO A 127 -7.20 -0.76 26.33
C PRO A 127 -6.88 -2.17 25.81
N THR A 128 -7.54 -2.60 24.75
CA THR A 128 -7.31 -3.88 24.06
C THR A 128 -6.24 -3.80 22.96
N VAL A 129 -5.56 -2.65 22.83
CA VAL A 129 -4.46 -2.50 21.87
C VAL A 129 -3.11 -2.44 22.58
N GLU A 130 -2.20 -3.31 22.15
CA GLU A 130 -0.80 -3.27 22.55
C GLU A 130 0.08 -2.86 21.36
N VAL A 131 0.93 -1.86 21.55
CA VAL A 131 1.85 -1.40 20.51
C VAL A 131 3.29 -1.72 20.91
N ARG A 132 4.04 -2.43 20.06
CA ARG A 132 5.45 -2.79 20.29
C ARG A 132 6.32 -2.40 19.09
N GLU A 133 7.58 -2.11 19.40
CA GLU A 133 8.63 -1.91 18.41
C GLU A 133 9.16 -3.26 17.91
N LEU A 134 9.41 -3.35 16.61
CA LEU A 134 10.12 -4.47 15.99
C LEU A 134 11.58 -4.09 15.72
N GLU A 135 12.47 -5.06 15.90
CA GLU A 135 13.86 -4.91 15.45
C GLU A 135 13.92 -4.84 13.91
N SER A 136 13.25 -5.79 13.27
CA SER A 136 12.96 -5.84 11.83
C SER A 136 11.69 -6.66 11.58
N VAL A 137 11.14 -6.57 10.37
CA VAL A 137 9.95 -7.33 9.96
C VAL A 137 10.22 -8.85 9.95
N ASP A 138 11.47 -9.25 9.69
CA ASP A 138 11.89 -10.65 9.61
C ASP A 138 12.14 -11.31 10.98
N VAL A 139 12.16 -10.53 12.06
CA VAL A 139 12.51 -11.01 13.41
C VAL A 139 11.29 -10.95 14.32
N ALA A 140 10.96 -12.08 14.93
CA ALA A 140 9.88 -12.16 15.91
C ALA A 140 10.17 -11.29 17.14
N PRO A 141 9.18 -10.52 17.65
CA PRO A 141 9.36 -9.81 18.91
C PRO A 141 9.64 -10.77 20.07
N VAL A 142 10.45 -10.30 21.03
CA VAL A 142 10.72 -11.04 22.26
C VAL A 142 9.42 -11.27 23.04
N ALA A 143 9.21 -12.51 23.50
CA ALA A 143 8.01 -12.92 24.23
C ALA A 143 6.70 -12.56 23.51
N PHE A 144 6.68 -12.73 22.18
CA PHE A 144 5.47 -12.62 21.37
C PHE A 144 4.68 -13.95 21.40
N PRO A 145 3.33 -13.92 21.30
CA PRO A 145 2.52 -15.13 21.23
C PRO A 145 3.02 -16.15 20.20
N GLY A 146 2.85 -17.42 20.54
CA GLY A 146 3.21 -18.55 19.69
C GLY A 146 2.21 -18.76 18.57
N ASP A 147 0.92 -18.58 18.86
CA ASP A 147 -0.18 -18.89 17.94
C ASP A 147 -0.78 -17.60 17.39
N LEU A 148 -0.95 -17.54 16.06
CA LEU A 148 -1.50 -16.39 15.33
C LEU A 148 -2.78 -16.78 14.60
N HIS A 149 -3.89 -16.10 14.91
CA HIS A 149 -5.18 -16.33 14.26
C HIS A 149 -5.36 -15.46 13.02
N ARG A 150 -5.12 -14.15 13.17
CA ARG A 150 -5.25 -13.19 12.07
C ARG A 150 -4.07 -12.25 12.08
N VAL A 151 -3.41 -12.14 10.94
CA VAL A 151 -2.27 -11.25 10.78
C VAL A 151 -2.54 -10.32 9.61
N LEU A 152 -2.38 -9.03 9.84
CA LEU A 152 -2.49 -7.99 8.83
C LEU A 152 -1.13 -7.32 8.66
N VAL A 153 -0.57 -7.34 7.47
CA VAL A 153 0.62 -6.54 7.12
C VAL A 153 0.14 -5.32 6.34
N THR A 154 0.40 -4.12 6.85
CA THR A 154 -0.07 -2.86 6.25
C THR A 154 1.07 -2.12 5.54
N GLY A 155 1.91 -2.85 4.83
CA GLY A 155 2.97 -2.31 4.00
C GLY A 155 3.54 -3.39 3.09
N GLN A 156 4.26 -2.98 2.06
CA GLN A 156 4.85 -3.90 1.09
C GLN A 156 5.95 -4.74 1.76
N ILE A 157 5.92 -6.05 1.48
CA ILE A 157 6.98 -7.01 1.79
C ILE A 157 7.20 -7.94 0.58
N ASN A 158 8.45 -8.36 0.35
CA ASN A 158 8.76 -9.26 -0.78
C ASN A 158 8.26 -10.68 -0.54
N SER A 159 8.29 -11.14 0.71
CA SER A 159 7.89 -12.48 1.13
C SER A 159 7.43 -12.44 2.58
N LEU A 160 6.63 -13.42 2.99
CA LEU A 160 6.20 -13.55 4.38
C LEU A 160 7.39 -13.84 5.31
N PRO A 161 7.49 -13.15 6.46
CA PRO A 161 8.44 -13.51 7.51
C PRO A 161 8.17 -14.92 8.05
N HIS A 162 9.22 -15.74 8.18
CA HIS A 162 9.11 -17.11 8.68
C HIS A 162 8.41 -17.19 10.05
N TRP A 163 8.70 -16.26 10.95
CA TRP A 163 8.07 -16.29 12.27
C TRP A 163 6.56 -16.03 12.24
N ILE A 164 6.05 -15.39 11.18
CA ILE A 164 4.62 -15.23 10.97
C ILE A 164 4.08 -16.52 10.33
N SER A 165 4.63 -16.95 9.20
CA SER A 165 4.14 -18.11 8.45
C SER A 165 4.13 -19.39 9.28
N ASP A 166 5.12 -19.58 10.15
CA ASP A 166 5.29 -20.80 10.95
C ASP A 166 4.40 -20.81 12.20
N ARG A 167 3.76 -19.68 12.53
CA ARG A 167 2.97 -19.47 13.75
C ARG A 167 1.48 -19.25 13.50
N VAL A 168 1.08 -19.06 12.25
CA VAL A 168 -0.35 -19.09 11.90
C VAL A 168 -0.89 -20.45 12.24
N ILE A 169 -2.05 -20.50 12.89
CA ILE A 169 -2.71 -21.75 13.24
C ILE A 169 -3.74 -22.16 12.19
N GLU A 170 -4.23 -23.40 12.28
CA GLU A 170 -5.25 -23.94 11.39
C GLU A 170 -6.51 -23.06 11.36
N GLY A 171 -6.96 -22.71 10.15
CA GLY A 171 -8.06 -21.76 9.91
C GLY A 171 -7.73 -20.29 10.17
N GLY A 172 -6.51 -19.99 10.61
CA GLY A 172 -5.97 -18.64 10.66
C GLY A 172 -5.38 -18.21 9.32
N PHE A 173 -5.15 -16.90 9.16
CA PHE A 173 -4.57 -16.37 7.92
C PHE A 173 -3.75 -15.11 8.09
N ILE A 174 -2.95 -14.84 7.06
CA ILE A 174 -2.18 -13.61 6.87
C ILE A 174 -2.74 -12.87 5.68
N LEU A 175 -3.03 -11.57 5.85
CA LEU A 175 -3.38 -10.65 4.78
C LEU A 175 -2.22 -9.68 4.58
N ALA A 176 -1.57 -9.70 3.42
CA ALA A 176 -0.36 -8.91 3.18
C ALA A 176 -0.22 -8.48 1.71
N PRO A 177 0.24 -7.25 1.43
CA PRO A 177 0.75 -6.86 0.13
C PRO A 177 2.10 -7.57 -0.13
N LEU A 178 2.11 -8.53 -1.06
CA LEU A 178 3.28 -9.34 -1.43
C LEU A 178 3.76 -9.02 -2.84
N GLY A 179 5.08 -9.00 -3.03
CA GLY A 179 5.73 -8.75 -4.31
C GLY A 179 6.53 -7.45 -4.31
N PRO A 180 7.21 -7.11 -5.42
CA PRO A 180 8.03 -5.90 -5.52
C PRO A 180 7.16 -4.64 -5.43
N LYS A 181 7.76 -3.48 -5.08
CA LYS A 181 7.02 -2.22 -4.89
C LYS A 181 6.18 -1.83 -6.12
N SER A 182 6.69 -2.12 -7.32
CA SER A 182 6.08 -1.82 -8.63
C SER A 182 4.89 -2.71 -8.98
N SER A 183 4.79 -3.93 -8.44
CA SER A 183 3.77 -4.91 -8.84
C SER A 183 3.38 -5.84 -7.68
N GLN A 184 3.00 -5.26 -6.55
CA GLN A 184 2.53 -6.00 -5.38
C GLN A 184 1.05 -6.40 -5.51
N GLN A 185 0.72 -7.60 -5.04
CA GLN A 185 -0.64 -8.12 -4.95
C GLN A 185 -1.06 -8.22 -3.48
N LEU A 186 -2.32 -7.93 -3.17
CA LEU A 186 -2.87 -8.19 -1.85
C LEU A 186 -3.19 -9.68 -1.74
N MET A 187 -2.44 -10.40 -0.92
CA MET A 187 -2.56 -11.85 -0.78
C MET A 187 -3.18 -12.21 0.58
N LYS A 188 -4.17 -13.11 0.57
CA LYS A 188 -4.64 -13.82 1.77
C LYS A 188 -4.02 -15.22 1.78
N MET A 189 -3.23 -15.52 2.80
CA MET A 189 -2.53 -16.80 2.99
C MET A 189 -3.14 -17.52 4.19
N GLU A 190 -4.01 -18.49 3.93
CA GLU A 190 -4.80 -19.19 4.96
C GLU A 190 -4.23 -20.57 5.24
N LEU A 191 -4.03 -20.94 6.51
CA LEU A 191 -3.53 -22.28 6.84
C LEU A 191 -4.68 -23.29 6.82
N GLN A 192 -4.58 -24.25 5.90
CA GLN A 192 -5.52 -25.36 5.74
C GLN A 192 -4.77 -26.67 5.61
N ASP A 193 -5.13 -27.66 6.43
CA ASP A 193 -4.51 -28.99 6.48
C ASP A 193 -2.97 -28.95 6.61
N GLY A 194 -2.45 -27.92 7.31
CA GLY A 194 -1.00 -27.70 7.49
C GLY A 194 -0.27 -27.06 6.31
N GLU A 195 -0.98 -26.60 5.28
CA GLU A 195 -0.42 -25.85 4.14
C GLU A 195 -1.01 -24.44 4.04
N LEU A 196 -0.18 -23.46 3.65
CA LEU A 196 -0.64 -22.08 3.42
C LEU A 196 -1.24 -21.95 2.02
N MET A 197 -2.56 -21.83 1.96
CA MET A 197 -3.33 -21.69 0.75
C MET A 197 -3.41 -20.20 0.33
N PRO A 198 -2.88 -19.83 -0.84
CA PRO A 198 -2.90 -18.47 -1.32
C PRO A 198 -4.24 -18.12 -1.99
N THR A 199 -4.75 -16.91 -1.71
CA THR A 199 -5.82 -16.25 -2.47
C THR A 199 -5.34 -14.87 -2.88
N ASP A 200 -5.30 -14.61 -4.18
CA ASP A 200 -4.97 -13.30 -4.75
C ASP A 200 -6.22 -12.41 -4.76
N LEU A 201 -6.13 -11.25 -4.11
CA LEU A 201 -7.19 -10.26 -3.98
C LEU A 201 -6.98 -9.04 -4.91
N GLY A 202 -5.94 -9.06 -5.74
CA GLY A 202 -5.66 -8.09 -6.77
C GLY A 202 -4.58 -7.07 -6.42
N PRO A 203 -4.26 -6.19 -7.39
CA PRO A 203 -3.11 -5.30 -7.33
C PRO A 203 -3.35 -4.17 -6.32
N VAL A 204 -2.32 -3.84 -5.56
CA VAL A 204 -2.34 -2.74 -4.59
C VAL A 204 -1.05 -1.93 -4.64
N ALA A 205 -1.05 -0.75 -4.01
CA ALA A 205 0.15 0.06 -3.87
C ALA A 205 0.32 0.48 -2.41
N PHE A 206 1.22 -0.21 -1.70
CA PHE A 206 1.65 0.16 -0.37
C PHE A 206 3.12 0.56 -0.37
N GLY A 207 3.44 1.58 0.44
CA GLY A 207 4.81 1.80 0.86
C GLY A 207 5.33 0.62 1.69
N PRO A 208 6.64 0.40 1.71
CA PRO A 208 7.27 -0.69 2.46
C PRO A 208 7.06 -0.55 3.97
N VAL A 209 6.94 -1.69 4.68
CA VAL A 209 6.80 -1.68 6.15
C VAL A 209 8.07 -1.18 6.83
N ASP A 210 9.23 -1.65 6.38
CA ASP A 210 10.52 -1.20 6.89
C ASP A 210 11.03 -0.02 6.06
N VAL A 211 10.81 1.19 6.58
CA VAL A 211 11.28 2.42 5.94
C VAL A 211 12.83 2.51 5.96
N ARG A 212 13.54 1.75 6.81
CA ARG A 212 15.02 1.70 6.77
C ARG A 212 15.58 1.01 5.52
N ARG A 213 14.74 0.27 4.78
CA ARG A 213 15.04 -0.38 3.48
C ARG A 213 14.12 0.10 2.36
N GLY A 214 13.31 1.10 2.66
CA GLY A 214 12.06 1.36 1.99
C GLY A 214 11.74 2.84 1.99
N GLU A 215 12.78 3.65 1.83
CA GLU A 215 12.67 5.08 1.66
C GLU A 215 11.76 5.34 0.45
N PRO A 216 10.65 6.10 0.58
CA PRO A 216 10.13 6.85 -0.55
C PRO A 216 11.10 8.01 -0.78
N GLY A 217 12.30 7.65 -1.24
CA GLY A 217 13.26 8.57 -1.86
C GLY A 217 12.93 8.71 -3.34
N PRO A 218 13.73 9.47 -4.10
CA PRO A 218 13.64 9.44 -5.55
C PRO A 218 13.77 7.99 -6.04
N MET A 219 13.04 7.67 -7.10
CA MET A 219 13.01 6.34 -7.70
C MET A 219 14.43 5.82 -7.94
N SER A 220 14.74 4.64 -7.39
CA SER A 220 16.03 3.98 -7.64
C SER A 220 16.12 3.43 -9.07
N ALA A 221 17.33 3.09 -9.52
CA ALA A 221 17.53 2.47 -10.84
C ALA A 221 16.77 1.14 -10.98
N ASP A 222 16.76 0.32 -9.92
CA ASP A 222 16.02 -0.95 -9.89
C ASP A 222 14.50 -0.74 -9.92
N GLU A 223 14.00 0.24 -9.17
CA GLU A 223 12.57 0.59 -9.15
C GLU A 223 12.08 1.08 -10.52
N LEU A 224 12.90 1.89 -11.21
CA LEU A 224 12.63 2.31 -12.57
C LEU A 224 12.67 1.13 -13.55
N ALA A 225 13.64 0.23 -13.41
CA ALA A 225 13.77 -0.96 -14.25
C ALA A 225 12.55 -1.87 -14.14
N ASP A 226 12.09 -2.17 -12.92
CA ASP A 226 10.92 -3.01 -12.68
C ASP A 226 9.64 -2.40 -13.28
N MET A 227 9.50 -1.06 -13.22
CA MET A 227 8.35 -0.37 -13.80
C MET A 227 8.39 -0.34 -15.34
N ILE A 228 9.57 -0.24 -15.94
CA ILE A 228 9.75 -0.39 -17.39
C ILE A 228 9.40 -1.83 -17.81
N GLU A 229 9.84 -2.85 -17.06
CA GLU A 229 9.46 -4.26 -17.32
C GLU A 229 7.93 -4.45 -17.28
N LEU A 230 7.27 -3.88 -16.28
CA LEU A 230 5.80 -3.91 -16.19
C LEU A 230 5.13 -3.20 -17.39
N THR A 231 5.71 -2.09 -17.85
CA THR A 231 5.21 -1.37 -19.03
C THR A 231 5.35 -2.23 -20.28
N ILE A 232 6.49 -2.90 -20.47
CA ILE A 232 6.72 -3.82 -21.58
C ILE A 232 5.66 -4.93 -21.56
N GLN A 233 5.49 -5.60 -20.41
CA GLN A 233 4.51 -6.69 -20.27
C GLN A 233 3.09 -6.22 -20.57
N THR A 234 2.69 -5.06 -20.03
CA THR A 234 1.36 -4.49 -20.26
C THR A 234 1.14 -4.18 -21.73
N CYS A 235 2.14 -3.58 -22.41
CA CYS A 235 2.03 -3.28 -23.82
C CYS A 235 2.09 -4.53 -24.71
N GLU A 236 2.78 -5.60 -24.29
CA GLU A 236 2.74 -6.91 -24.94
C GLU A 236 1.33 -7.49 -24.93
N ASP A 237 0.73 -7.55 -23.74
CA ASP A 237 -0.59 -8.13 -23.53
C ASP A 237 -1.67 -7.38 -24.33
N LEU A 238 -1.50 -6.06 -24.48
CA LEU A 238 -2.40 -5.20 -25.25
C LEU A 238 -2.06 -5.11 -26.75
N GLY A 239 -0.96 -5.73 -27.21
CA GLY A 239 -0.49 -5.65 -28.59
C GLY A 239 -0.11 -4.22 -29.01
N LEU A 240 0.34 -3.39 -28.06
CA LEU A 240 0.63 -1.98 -28.24
C LEU A 240 2.11 -1.66 -28.47
N ILE A 241 3.02 -2.63 -28.36
CA ILE A 241 4.48 -2.44 -28.46
C ILE A 241 5.06 -3.11 -29.72
N GLU A 242 5.93 -2.39 -30.42
CA GLU A 242 6.70 -2.92 -31.56
C GLU A 242 7.99 -3.61 -31.08
N ASP A 243 8.56 -4.50 -31.90
CA ASP A 243 9.74 -5.27 -31.49
C ASP A 243 10.95 -4.39 -31.22
N ASP A 244 11.19 -3.34 -32.00
CA ASP A 244 12.29 -2.39 -31.79
C ASP A 244 12.14 -1.59 -30.49
N GLU A 245 10.93 -1.13 -30.18
CA GLU A 245 10.60 -0.48 -28.90
C GLU A 245 10.81 -1.43 -27.72
N ARG A 246 10.37 -2.69 -27.84
CA ARG A 246 10.61 -3.74 -26.83
C ARG A 246 12.09 -3.91 -26.54
N HIS A 247 12.90 -4.13 -27.57
CA HIS A 247 14.34 -4.35 -27.40
C HIS A 247 15.00 -3.12 -26.76
N ALA A 248 14.64 -1.90 -27.18
CA ALA A 248 15.18 -0.68 -26.60
C ALA A 248 14.83 -0.51 -25.11
N MET A 249 13.58 -0.82 -24.72
CA MET A 249 13.17 -0.77 -23.32
C MET A 249 13.82 -1.89 -22.49
N GLN A 250 14.01 -3.09 -23.05
CA GLN A 250 14.75 -4.19 -22.40
C GLN A 250 16.24 -3.84 -22.20
N ASP A 251 16.87 -3.21 -23.20
CA ASP A 251 18.25 -2.73 -23.08
C ASP A 251 18.38 -1.65 -21.99
N LEU A 252 17.40 -0.75 -21.88
CA LEU A 252 17.34 0.24 -20.80
C LEU A 252 17.25 -0.44 -19.42
N VAL A 253 16.38 -1.45 -19.26
CA VAL A 253 16.27 -2.24 -18.02
C VAL A 253 17.60 -2.87 -17.63
N VAL A 254 18.29 -3.51 -18.58
CA VAL A 254 19.60 -4.12 -18.34
C VAL A 254 20.63 -3.07 -17.93
N ASN A 255 20.65 -1.91 -18.59
CA ASN A 255 21.59 -0.85 -18.28
C ASN A 255 21.32 -0.22 -16.90
N LEU A 256 20.05 -0.06 -16.52
CA LEU A 256 19.66 0.41 -15.19
C LEU A 256 20.12 -0.55 -14.09
N ARG A 257 19.91 -1.86 -14.26
CA ARG A 257 20.36 -2.90 -13.31
C ARG A 257 21.88 -3.08 -13.25
N ASN A 258 22.63 -2.54 -14.22
CA ASN A 258 24.09 -2.55 -14.22
C ASN A 258 24.69 -1.28 -13.59
N LEU A 259 23.87 -0.33 -13.15
CA LEU A 259 24.37 0.81 -12.37
C LEU A 259 24.92 0.34 -11.01
N PRO A 260 25.86 1.10 -10.41
CA PRO A 260 26.42 0.72 -9.11
C PRO A 260 25.34 0.62 -8.03
N ASP A 261 25.40 -0.45 -7.23
CA ASP A 261 24.48 -0.69 -6.10
C ASP A 261 24.48 0.45 -5.05
N ASP A 262 25.56 1.25 -4.99
CA ASP A 262 25.73 2.38 -4.09
C ASP A 262 25.41 3.75 -4.72
N LEU A 263 24.87 3.77 -5.96
CA LEU A 263 24.47 5.01 -6.63
C LEU A 263 23.22 5.59 -5.93
N PRO A 264 23.28 6.80 -5.36
CA PRO A 264 22.11 7.44 -4.77
C PRO A 264 21.09 7.77 -5.87
N PRO A 265 19.77 7.78 -5.58
CA PRO A 265 18.76 8.18 -6.55
C PRO A 265 18.91 9.64 -7.03
N PRO A 266 18.39 10.01 -8.22
CA PRO A 266 18.48 11.38 -8.71
C PRO A 266 17.76 12.37 -7.80
N GLY A 267 18.46 13.42 -7.37
CA GLY A 267 17.95 14.37 -6.37
C GLY A 267 18.47 14.08 -4.95
N GLU A 268 19.12 12.94 -4.74
CA GLU A 268 19.89 12.62 -3.55
C GLU A 268 21.40 12.62 -3.84
N GLY A 269 22.20 12.92 -2.81
CA GLY A 269 23.65 13.06 -2.95
C GLY A 269 24.11 14.40 -3.56
N MET A 270 25.37 14.44 -3.99
CA MET A 270 26.02 15.65 -4.56
C MET A 270 26.09 15.63 -6.09
N ILE A 271 25.29 14.78 -6.75
CA ILE A 271 25.29 14.64 -8.22
C ILE A 271 24.18 15.53 -8.80
N PRO A 272 24.50 16.49 -9.68
CA PRO A 272 23.48 17.28 -10.39
C PRO A 272 22.55 16.38 -11.23
N MET A 273 21.27 16.73 -11.32
CA MET A 273 20.26 15.89 -11.98
C MET A 273 20.56 15.63 -13.47
N GLU A 274 21.16 16.60 -14.17
CA GLU A 274 21.58 16.48 -15.58
C GLU A 274 22.81 15.57 -15.77
N GLU A 275 23.59 15.35 -14.71
CA GLU A 275 24.80 14.54 -14.70
C GLU A 275 24.56 13.15 -14.09
N HIS A 276 23.33 12.87 -13.64
CA HIS A 276 22.99 11.63 -12.98
C HIS A 276 22.94 10.46 -13.98
N PRO A 277 23.68 9.35 -13.74
CA PRO A 277 23.76 8.22 -14.69
C PRO A 277 22.41 7.65 -15.10
N MET A 278 21.47 7.54 -14.16
CA MET A 278 20.10 7.10 -14.44
C MET A 278 19.35 8.06 -15.39
N ILE A 279 19.52 9.38 -15.23
CA ILE A 279 18.87 10.39 -16.08
C ILE A 279 19.48 10.37 -17.49
N GLN A 280 20.79 10.16 -17.59
CA GLN A 280 21.46 10.01 -18.88
C GLN A 280 20.97 8.79 -19.65
N LEU A 281 20.86 7.63 -19.00
CA LEU A 281 20.30 6.42 -19.62
C LEU A 281 18.87 6.65 -20.11
N MET A 282 18.04 7.33 -19.31
CA MET A 282 16.67 7.67 -19.72
C MET A 282 16.66 8.60 -20.95
N TRP A 283 17.50 9.64 -20.98
CA TRP A 283 17.58 10.56 -22.12
C TRP A 283 18.12 9.91 -23.39
N GLU A 284 19.10 9.03 -23.26
CA GLU A 284 19.65 8.28 -24.40
C GLU A 284 18.61 7.32 -24.99
N ALA A 285 17.81 6.68 -24.14
CA ALA A 285 16.86 5.67 -24.56
C ALA A 285 15.49 6.25 -25.00
N ALA A 286 15.08 7.41 -24.48
CA ALA A 286 13.78 8.04 -24.74
C ALA A 286 13.39 8.18 -26.24
N PRO A 287 14.31 8.50 -27.18
CA PRO A 287 13.98 8.58 -28.61
C PRO A 287 13.48 7.24 -29.19
N SER A 288 13.90 6.11 -28.62
CA SER A 288 13.64 4.77 -29.15
C SER A 288 12.26 4.21 -28.78
N PHE A 289 11.56 4.82 -27.83
CA PHE A 289 10.21 4.41 -27.40
C PHE A 289 9.30 5.62 -27.12
N PHE A 290 9.52 6.72 -27.85
CA PHE A 290 8.82 8.00 -27.67
C PHE A 290 7.29 7.86 -27.70
N ARG A 291 6.76 6.90 -28.47
CA ARG A 291 5.32 6.62 -28.55
C ARG A 291 4.75 6.07 -27.24
N LEU A 292 5.53 5.28 -26.51
CA LEU A 292 5.16 4.70 -25.21
C LEU A 292 5.51 5.62 -24.04
N TRP A 293 6.28 6.68 -24.28
CA TRP A 293 6.67 7.66 -23.27
C TRP A 293 5.49 8.24 -22.47
N PRO A 294 4.34 8.62 -23.07
CA PRO A 294 3.19 9.12 -22.32
C PRO A 294 2.56 8.05 -21.41
N MET A 295 2.59 6.77 -21.81
CA MET A 295 2.11 5.66 -20.97
C MET A 295 3.07 5.42 -19.81
N LEU A 296 4.38 5.46 -20.07
CA LEU A 296 5.42 5.35 -19.06
C LEU A 296 5.34 6.52 -18.07
N GLN A 297 5.07 7.75 -18.54
CA GLN A 297 4.75 8.90 -17.70
C GLN A 297 3.47 8.68 -16.88
N THR A 298 2.44 8.07 -17.48
CA THR A 298 1.19 7.78 -16.77
C THR A 298 1.38 6.71 -15.69
N MET A 299 2.26 5.72 -15.91
CA MET A 299 2.68 4.68 -14.94
C MET A 299 3.71 5.18 -13.91
N LEU A 300 4.45 6.24 -14.24
CA LEU A 300 5.22 7.06 -13.29
C LEU A 300 4.31 7.91 -12.39
N HIS A 301 3.10 8.23 -12.85
CA HIS A 301 2.14 9.10 -12.17
C HIS A 301 1.08 8.46 -11.24
N PRO A 302 0.72 7.17 -11.25
CA PRO A 302 -0.52 6.73 -10.61
C PRO A 302 -0.23 6.17 -9.23
N ASN A 303 -0.18 7.07 -8.25
CA ASN A 303 -0.77 6.75 -6.97
C ASN A 303 -2.31 6.82 -7.12
N LEU A 304 -2.95 5.67 -6.87
CA LEU A 304 -4.39 5.47 -6.59
C LEU A 304 -5.35 5.32 -7.79
N ALA A 305 -5.91 4.11 -7.92
CA ALA A 305 -7.27 3.91 -8.37
C ALA A 305 -8.25 4.62 -7.39
N GLN A 306 -9.26 5.33 -7.91
CA GLN A 306 -10.08 6.30 -7.16
C GLN A 306 -11.59 6.00 -7.29
N PRO A 307 -12.09 4.94 -6.63
CA PRO A 307 -13.51 4.60 -6.68
C PRO A 307 -14.42 5.58 -5.91
N GLY A 308 -13.87 6.46 -5.06
CA GLY A 308 -14.63 7.36 -4.18
C GLY A 308 -14.69 8.86 -4.55
N ALA A 309 -14.14 9.27 -5.70
CA ALA A 309 -14.10 10.67 -6.15
C ALA A 309 -15.51 11.22 -6.50
N GLU A 310 -15.70 12.54 -6.39
CA GLU A 310 -17.02 13.19 -6.55
C GLU A 310 -17.59 13.12 -7.99
N ASP A 311 -16.82 12.67 -8.99
CA ASP A 311 -17.22 12.67 -10.41
C ASP A 311 -17.57 11.28 -10.99
N TRP A 312 -17.98 10.31 -10.16
CA TRP A 312 -18.37 8.96 -10.63
C TRP A 312 -19.88 8.78 -10.89
N ASP A 313 -20.57 9.86 -11.25
CA ASP A 313 -21.90 9.82 -11.86
C ASP A 313 -22.01 10.94 -12.90
N ASP A 314 -22.60 10.61 -14.06
CA ASP A 314 -22.91 11.45 -15.23
C ASP A 314 -21.82 11.67 -16.29
N GLU A 315 -21.58 10.65 -17.12
CA GLU A 315 -21.38 10.81 -18.58
C GLU A 315 -21.50 9.45 -19.30
N ASN A 316 -22.63 8.78 -19.11
CA ASN A 316 -23.01 7.63 -19.94
C ASN A 316 -24.53 7.61 -20.13
N GLU A 317 -25.09 8.69 -20.68
CA GLU A 317 -26.35 8.64 -21.41
C GLU A 317 -26.56 9.92 -22.22
N SER A 318 -26.75 9.74 -23.53
CA SER A 318 -27.21 10.69 -24.56
C SER A 318 -26.29 11.84 -25.01
N ASP A 319 -25.72 11.69 -26.22
CA ASP A 319 -25.95 12.70 -27.26
C ASP A 319 -25.88 12.08 -28.67
N ASP A 320 -27.06 11.90 -29.27
CA ASP A 320 -27.25 11.75 -30.71
C ASP A 320 -26.97 13.12 -31.36
N GLY A 321 -25.85 13.31 -32.07
CA GLY A 321 -25.53 14.66 -32.54
C GLY A 321 -24.48 14.81 -33.63
N GLU A 322 -24.83 14.40 -34.84
CA GLU A 322 -24.34 14.91 -36.14
C GLU A 322 -22.82 15.05 -36.40
N PHE A 323 -22.35 14.11 -37.22
CA PHE A 323 -21.21 14.22 -38.10
C PHE A 323 -21.41 15.31 -39.18
N LYS A 324 -20.40 16.17 -39.42
CA LYS A 324 -20.01 16.77 -40.74
C LYS A 324 -18.99 17.91 -40.60
N PRO A 325 -18.19 18.17 -41.66
CA PRO A 325 -17.39 17.28 -42.49
C PRO A 325 -15.88 17.46 -42.26
#